data_AF-A0A1Q5SMS2-F1
#
_entry.id   AF-A0A1Q5SMS2-F1
#
_cell.length_a   1.000
_cell.length_b   1.000
_cell.length_c   1.000
_cell.angle_alpha   90.00
_cell.angle_beta   90.00
_cell.angle_gamma   90.00
#
_symmetry.space_group_name_H-M   'P 1'
#
loop_
_entity.id
_entity.type
_entity.pdbx_description
1 polymer ?
#
loop_
_entity_poly.entity_id
_entity_poly.type
_entity_poly.pdbx_seq_one_letter_code
_entity_poly.pdbx_strand_id
1 'polypeptide(L)'
;MASRAFSSTARQLKQLNWTLHGTTVDVSWLIQQIERSIDEVPGLRARVVSAQVNGNPHPTPNRNDPYHGSVVLLDKDGKRVTSAHAYLNGYVKFSKEATFKPVKLPPMPGAPVIPPKGVATENSDSMSVSNQ
;
A
#
# COMPACT_ATOMS: atom_id res chain seq x y z
N MET A 1 32.44 26.39 -14.62
CA MET A 1 31.29 25.87 -13.87
C MET A 1 30.88 24.55 -14.49
N ALA A 2 30.89 23.44 -13.73
CA ALA A 2 30.46 22.13 -14.23
C ALA A 2 28.98 21.93 -13.90
N SER A 3 28.11 22.02 -14.91
CA SER A 3 26.69 21.70 -14.78
C SER A 3 26.53 20.20 -14.52
N ARG A 4 26.10 19.84 -13.30
CA ARG A 4 25.70 18.46 -12.98
C ARG A 4 24.36 18.20 -13.65
N ALA A 5 24.37 17.46 -14.75
CA ALA A 5 23.14 16.95 -15.35
C ALA A 5 22.48 15.97 -14.37
N PHE A 6 21.36 16.40 -13.76
CA PHE A 6 20.44 15.48 -13.09
C PHE A 6 19.77 14.65 -14.18
N SER A 7 20.32 13.46 -14.46
CA SER A 7 19.65 12.45 -15.27
C SER A 7 18.54 11.81 -14.42
N SER A 8 17.34 12.37 -14.45
CA SER A 8 16.14 11.68 -13.99
C SER A 8 15.66 10.75 -15.11
N THR A 9 16.32 9.60 -15.25
CA THR A 9 15.73 8.52 -16.06
C THR A 9 14.43 8.12 -15.38
N ALA A 10 13.29 8.45 -15.99
CA ALA A 10 11.99 7.96 -15.54
C ALA A 10 12.01 6.43 -15.60
N ARG A 11 12.20 5.78 -14.44
CA ARG A 11 12.25 4.32 -14.35
C ARG A 11 10.85 3.82 -14.65
N GLN A 12 10.69 3.03 -15.71
CA GLN A 12 9.41 2.41 -16.02
C GLN A 12 9.07 1.41 -14.90
N LEU A 13 8.07 1.80 -14.09
CA LEU A 13 7.57 0.99 -12.99
C LEU A 13 7.05 -0.33 -13.53
N LYS A 14 7.28 -1.41 -12.78
CA LYS A 14 6.73 -2.70 -13.14
C LYS A 14 5.20 -2.70 -12.99
N GLN A 15 4.50 -2.81 -14.12
CA GLN A 15 3.06 -3.03 -14.13
C GLN A 15 2.78 -4.54 -13.98
N LEU A 16 1.99 -4.90 -12.98
CA LEU A 16 1.55 -6.28 -12.76
C LEU A 16 0.14 -6.51 -13.31
N ASN A 17 -0.17 -7.77 -13.61
CA ASN A 17 -1.57 -8.17 -13.81
C ASN A 17 -2.24 -8.29 -12.43
N TRP A 18 -3.23 -7.44 -12.16
CA TRP A 18 -3.90 -7.38 -10.86
C TRP A 18 -5.25 -8.10 -10.87
N THR A 19 -5.52 -8.79 -9.77
CA THR A 19 -6.85 -9.32 -9.45
C THR A 19 -7.31 -8.77 -8.10
N LEU A 20 -8.59 -8.46 -7.99
CA LEU A 20 -9.21 -7.95 -6.77
C LEU A 20 -10.11 -9.04 -6.20
N HIS A 21 -9.83 -9.49 -4.98
CA HIS A 21 -10.58 -10.57 -4.35
C HIS A 21 -11.31 -10.06 -3.10
N GLY A 22 -12.62 -9.82 -3.25
CA GLY A 22 -13.45 -9.25 -2.18
C GLY A 22 -13.12 -7.79 -1.85
N THR A 23 -12.41 -7.09 -2.74
CA THR A 23 -12.13 -5.65 -2.61
C THR A 23 -13.29 -4.86 -3.21
N THR A 24 -13.87 -3.96 -2.42
CA THR A 24 -15.04 -3.13 -2.78
C THR A 24 -14.73 -1.63 -2.71
N VAL A 25 -13.50 -1.25 -2.38
CA VAL A 25 -13.04 0.14 -2.28
C VAL A 25 -11.91 0.40 -3.28
N ASP A 26 -11.67 1.66 -3.63
CA ASP A 26 -10.49 2.01 -4.44
C ASP A 26 -9.21 1.69 -3.67
N VAL A 27 -8.33 0.91 -4.32
CA VAL A 27 -7.04 0.46 -3.78
C VAL A 27 -5.89 0.84 -4.71
N SER A 28 -6.07 1.86 -5.55
CA SER A 28 -5.05 2.36 -6.47
C SER A 28 -3.75 2.73 -5.74
N TRP A 29 -3.84 3.29 -4.53
CA TRP A 29 -2.67 3.59 -3.69
C TRP A 29 -1.88 2.32 -3.32
N LEU A 30 -2.56 1.22 -3.02
CA LEU A 30 -1.94 -0.05 -2.61
C LEU A 30 -1.22 -0.67 -3.80
N ILE A 31 -1.88 -0.71 -4.96
CA ILE A 31 -1.33 -1.23 -6.21
C ILE A 31 -0.04 -0.48 -6.56
N GLN A 32 -0.10 0.85 -6.63
CA GLN A 32 1.06 1.67 -6.98
C GLN A 32 2.20 1.52 -5.95
N GLN A 33 1.87 1.44 -4.66
CA GLN A 33 2.86 1.25 -3.61
C GLN A 33 3.61 -0.08 -3.77
N ILE A 34 2.89 -1.17 -4.08
CA ILE A 34 3.48 -2.50 -4.27
C ILE A 34 4.36 -2.55 -5.52
N GLU A 35 3.89 -2.01 -6.64
CA GLU A 35 4.66 -1.97 -7.89
C GLU A 35 5.99 -1.23 -7.71
N ARG A 36 5.96 -0.08 -7.03
CA ARG A 36 7.18 0.66 -6.68
C ARG A 36 8.10 -0.15 -5.76
N SER A 37 7.55 -0.82 -4.75
CA SER A 37 8.36 -1.60 -3.81
C SER A 37 9.02 -2.82 -4.46
N ILE A 38 8.40 -3.45 -5.46
CA ILE A 38 8.98 -4.60 -6.19
C ILE A 38 10.27 -4.21 -6.93
N ASP A 39 10.36 -2.98 -7.41
CA ASP A 39 11.53 -2.48 -8.14
C ASP A 39 12.74 -2.19 -7.26
N GLU A 40 12.52 -2.11 -5.95
CA GLU A 40 13.53 -1.86 -4.93
C GLU A 40 13.98 -3.15 -4.21
N VAL A 41 13.28 -4.27 -4.40
CA VAL A 41 13.63 -5.55 -3.77
C VAL A 41 14.32 -6.45 -4.77
N PRO A 42 15.62 -6.78 -4.55
CA PRO A 42 16.35 -7.70 -5.41
C PRO A 42 15.61 -9.03 -5.62
N GLY A 43 15.52 -9.44 -6.88
CA GLY A 43 14.88 -10.70 -7.28
C GLY A 43 13.35 -10.68 -7.38
N LEU A 44 12.64 -9.72 -6.79
CA LEU A 44 11.17 -9.65 -6.96
C LEU A 44 10.78 -9.19 -8.37
N ARG A 45 11.41 -8.12 -8.89
CA ARG A 45 11.09 -7.58 -10.22
C ARG A 45 11.15 -8.62 -11.32
N ALA A 46 12.11 -9.54 -11.29
CA ALA A 46 12.24 -10.58 -12.32
C ALA A 46 11.21 -11.72 -12.18
N ARG A 47 10.71 -11.98 -10.97
CA ARG A 47 9.92 -13.17 -10.64
C ARG A 47 8.41 -12.93 -10.62
N VAL A 48 7.99 -11.78 -10.11
CA VAL A 48 6.57 -11.46 -9.93
C VAL A 48 6.01 -10.96 -11.25
N VAL A 49 4.88 -11.47 -11.72
CA VAL A 49 4.22 -10.99 -12.95
C VAL A 49 2.75 -10.63 -12.74
N SER A 50 2.15 -11.14 -11.66
CA SER A 50 0.78 -10.83 -11.28
C SER A 50 0.69 -10.68 -9.76
N ALA A 51 -0.37 -10.01 -9.32
CA ALA A 51 -0.66 -9.83 -7.91
C ALA A 51 -2.17 -9.87 -7.65
N GLN A 52 -2.52 -10.23 -6.42
CA GLN A 52 -3.89 -10.28 -5.94
C GLN A 52 -4.02 -9.41 -4.71
N VAL A 53 -5.02 -8.52 -4.67
CA VAL A 53 -5.45 -7.83 -3.46
C VAL A 53 -6.46 -8.70 -2.71
N ASN A 54 -6.26 -8.88 -1.41
CA ASN A 54 -7.12 -9.69 -0.55
C ASN A 54 -7.95 -8.81 0.37
N GLY A 55 -9.23 -8.65 0.03
CA GLY A 55 -10.21 -7.86 0.77
C GLY A 55 -9.95 -6.36 0.71
N ASN A 56 -10.67 -5.63 1.56
CA ASN A 56 -10.44 -4.21 1.76
C ASN A 56 -9.26 -3.99 2.73
N PRO A 57 -8.47 -2.92 2.55
CA PRO A 57 -7.49 -2.52 3.56
C PRO A 57 -8.15 -2.26 4.91
N HIS A 58 -7.53 -2.73 5.99
CA HIS A 58 -8.09 -2.69 7.35
C HIS A 58 -6.99 -2.72 8.42
N PRO A 59 -7.27 -2.29 9.66
CA PRO A 59 -6.35 -2.49 10.78
C PRO A 59 -6.56 -3.88 11.41
N THR A 60 -5.54 -4.43 12.07
CA THR A 60 -5.69 -5.61 12.96
C THR A 60 -5.26 -5.25 14.39
N PRO A 61 -6.16 -4.66 15.19
CA PRO A 61 -5.82 -4.09 16.51
C PRO A 61 -5.24 -5.12 17.49
N ASN A 62 -5.75 -6.35 17.48
CA ASN A 62 -5.30 -7.43 18.37
C ASN A 62 -3.85 -7.86 18.11
N ARG A 63 -3.23 -7.38 17.03
CA ARG A 63 -1.83 -7.67 16.65
C ARG A 63 -0.96 -6.42 16.63
N ASN A 64 -1.46 -5.28 17.11
CA ASN A 64 -0.82 -3.98 16.95
C ASN A 64 -0.39 -3.70 15.49
N ASP A 65 -1.19 -4.19 14.53
CA ASP A 65 -0.92 -4.05 13.10
C ASP A 65 -1.83 -2.93 12.57
N PRO A 66 -1.26 -1.75 12.24
CA PRO A 66 -2.04 -0.60 11.82
C PRO A 66 -2.71 -0.85 10.46
N TYR A 67 -3.50 0.11 9.99
CA TYR A 67 -4.20 0.00 8.72
C TYR A 67 -3.26 -0.33 7.56
N HIS A 68 -3.55 -1.43 6.87
CA HIS A 68 -2.74 -1.92 5.76
C HIS A 68 -3.60 -2.58 4.69
N GLY A 69 -3.06 -2.63 3.47
CA GLY A 69 -3.57 -3.46 2.39
C GLY A 69 -2.76 -4.75 2.27
N SER A 70 -3.43 -5.86 1.98
CA SER A 70 -2.83 -7.19 1.90
C SER A 70 -2.82 -7.68 0.46
N VAL A 71 -1.65 -8.12 -0.01
CA VAL A 71 -1.49 -8.65 -1.37
C VAL A 71 -0.73 -9.96 -1.42
N VAL A 72 -1.02 -10.78 -2.42
CA VAL A 72 -0.24 -11.96 -2.81
C VAL A 72 0.48 -11.66 -4.11
N LEU A 73 1.79 -11.92 -4.15
CA LEU A 73 2.62 -11.75 -5.35
C LEU A 73 2.87 -13.11 -5.99
N LEU A 74 2.59 -13.22 -7.28
CA LEU A 74 2.55 -14.47 -8.03
C LEU A 74 3.57 -14.46 -9.17
N ASP A 75 4.17 -15.61 -9.43
CA ASP A 75 5.00 -15.83 -10.61
C ASP A 75 4.16 -16.16 -11.85
N LYS A 76 4.85 -16.41 -12.98
CA LYS A 76 4.23 -16.73 -14.26
C LYS A 76 3.40 -17.99 -14.27
N ASP A 77 3.64 -18.91 -13.33
CA ASP A 77 2.92 -20.18 -13.20
C ASP A 77 1.75 -20.04 -12.21
N GLY A 78 1.47 -18.80 -11.74
CA GLY A 78 0.44 -18.53 -10.73
C GLY A 78 0.84 -18.97 -9.32
N LYS A 79 2.11 -19.31 -9.07
CA LYS A 79 2.57 -19.74 -7.75
C LYS A 79 2.96 -18.55 -6.89
N ARG A 80 2.66 -18.64 -5.60
CA ARG A 80 2.98 -17.58 -4.64
C ARG A 80 4.49 -17.44 -4.43
N VAL A 81 5.02 -16.28 -4.82
CA VAL A 81 6.38 -15.85 -4.51
C VAL A 81 6.47 -15.44 -3.04
N THR A 82 5.63 -14.49 -2.63
CA THR A 82 5.47 -13.99 -1.24
C THR A 82 4.09 -13.31 -1.10
N SER A 83 3.65 -12.98 0.10
CA SER A 83 2.66 -11.91 0.30
C SER A 83 3.32 -10.66 0.84
N ALA A 84 2.59 -9.55 0.83
CA ALA A 84 3.01 -8.29 1.44
C ALA A 84 1.84 -7.57 2.11
N HIS A 85 2.16 -6.84 3.19
CA HIS A 85 1.32 -5.79 3.75
C HIS A 85 1.93 -4.44 3.35
N ALA A 86 1.14 -3.56 2.73
CA ALA A 86 1.54 -2.18 2.49
C ALA A 86 0.76 -1.24 3.42
N TYR A 87 1.50 -0.34 4.04
CA TYR A 87 0.99 0.61 5.02
C TYR A 87 0.88 2.00 4.40
N LEU A 88 -0.03 2.82 4.94
CA LEU A 88 -0.29 4.18 4.46
C LEU A 88 0.95 5.08 4.48
N ASN A 89 1.89 4.78 5.37
CA ASN A 89 3.14 5.52 5.48
C ASN A 89 4.20 5.10 4.43
N GLY A 90 3.85 4.25 3.45
CA GLY A 90 4.75 3.74 2.41
C GLY A 90 5.71 2.63 2.86
N TYR A 91 5.53 2.10 4.07
CA TYR A 91 6.21 0.88 4.49
C TYR A 91 5.57 -0.34 3.84
N VAL A 92 6.37 -1.29 3.36
CA VAL A 92 5.91 -2.55 2.79
C VAL A 92 6.67 -3.70 3.46
N LYS A 93 5.92 -4.61 4.07
CA LYS A 93 6.42 -5.78 4.80
C LYS A 93 6.06 -7.05 4.04
N PHE A 94 7.07 -7.86 3.69
CA PHE A 94 6.85 -9.12 2.98
C PHE A 94 6.73 -10.29 3.96
N SER A 95 5.94 -11.32 3.64
CA SER A 95 5.82 -12.50 4.52
C SER A 95 7.09 -13.35 4.60
N LYS A 96 7.98 -13.27 3.60
CA LYS A 96 9.25 -14.01 3.54
C LYS A 96 10.43 -13.06 3.80
N GLU A 97 10.47 -12.40 4.97
CA GLU A 97 11.45 -11.34 5.29
C GLU A 97 12.92 -11.78 5.25
N ALA A 98 13.18 -13.07 5.49
CA ALA A 98 14.52 -13.62 5.35
C ALA A 98 15.06 -13.51 3.91
N THR A 99 14.16 -13.55 2.92
CA THR A 99 14.49 -13.46 1.49
C THR A 99 14.23 -12.07 0.91
N PHE A 100 13.12 -11.44 1.30
CA PHE A 100 12.66 -10.16 0.77
C PHE A 100 12.59 -9.14 1.90
N LYS A 101 13.60 -8.28 1.99
CA LYS A 101 13.67 -7.26 3.05
C LYS A 101 12.49 -6.29 2.93
N PRO A 102 11.90 -5.85 4.06
CA PRO A 102 10.91 -4.78 4.05
C PRO A 102 11.49 -3.51 3.42
N VAL A 103 10.63 -2.72 2.78
CA VAL A 103 11.00 -1.48 2.12
C VAL A 103 10.22 -0.31 2.70
N LYS A 104 10.86 0.85 2.80
CA LYS A 104 10.23 2.11 3.17
C LYS A 104 10.37 3.10 2.01
N LEU A 105 9.25 3.42 1.37
CA LEU A 105 9.16 4.44 0.32
C LEU A 105 8.31 5.63 0.80
N PRO A 106 8.33 6.77 0.08
CA PRO A 106 7.36 7.82 0.29
C PRO A 106 5.93 7.29 0.17
N PRO A 107 4.99 7.76 1.02
CA PRO A 107 3.56 7.46 0.90
C PRO A 107 3.00 7.77 -0.49
N MET A 108 1.98 7.02 -0.93
CA MET A 108 1.29 7.34 -2.18
C MET A 108 0.37 8.56 -1.96
N PRO A 109 0.37 9.57 -2.86
CA PRO A 109 -0.47 10.76 -2.73
C PRO A 109 -1.98 10.50 -2.61
N GLY A 110 -2.46 9.35 -3.11
CA GLY A 110 -3.86 8.93 -3.00
C GLY A 110 -4.14 7.94 -1.86
N ALA A 111 -3.18 7.70 -0.95
CA ALA A 111 -3.43 6.85 0.21
C ALA A 111 -4.42 7.53 1.16
N PRO A 112 -5.38 6.79 1.74
CA PRO A 112 -6.36 7.38 2.65
C PRO A 112 -5.65 7.96 3.89
N VAL A 113 -6.11 9.14 4.32
CA VAL A 113 -5.70 9.74 5.59
C VAL A 113 -6.62 9.20 6.67
N ILE A 114 -6.10 8.30 7.50
CA ILE A 114 -6.85 7.79 8.64
C ILE A 114 -6.52 8.67 9.83
N PRO A 115 -7.52 9.39 10.41
CA PRO A 115 -7.27 10.19 11.58
C PRO A 115 -6.77 9.28 12.72
N PRO A 116 -5.83 9.77 13.56
CA PRO A 116 -5.40 9.02 14.73
C PRO A 116 -6.62 8.66 15.57
N LYS A 117 -6.66 7.42 16.06
CA LYS A 117 -7.75 6.89 16.88
C LYS A 117 -7.84 7.74 18.15
N GLY A 118 -8.80 8.68 18.18
CA GLY A 118 -8.93 9.66 19.26
C GLY A 118 -9.63 10.98 18.90
N VAL A 119 -9.81 11.32 17.62
CA VAL A 119 -10.67 12.46 17.26
C VAL A 119 -12.07 11.93 16.99
N ALA A 120 -12.89 11.87 18.06
CA ALA A 120 -14.33 11.90 17.88
C ALA A 120 -14.63 13.16 17.06
N THR A 121 -15.22 12.99 15.88
CA THR A 121 -15.83 14.11 15.16
C THR A 121 -17.10 14.46 15.92
N GLU A 122 -16.95 15.12 17.07
CA GLU A 122 -18.01 15.96 17.60
C GLU A 122 -18.20 17.08 16.58
N ASN A 123 -19.30 17.05 15.85
CA ASN A 123 -20.30 18.11 15.87
C ASN A 123 -21.28 17.95 14.72
N SER A 124 -22.55 17.84 15.08
CA SER A 124 -23.60 18.58 14.39
C SER A 124 -24.61 19.00 15.45
N ASP A 125 -24.33 20.18 15.99
CA ASP A 125 -25.28 21.03 16.72
C ASP A 125 -26.65 20.99 16.04
N SER A 126 -27.64 20.42 16.73
CA SER A 126 -29.03 20.75 16.47
C SER A 126 -29.42 21.82 17.47
N MET A 127 -29.31 23.08 17.03
CA MET A 127 -29.86 24.24 17.72
C MET A 127 -31.31 23.96 18.12
N SER A 128 -31.57 23.87 19.43
CA SER A 128 -32.90 24.06 19.98
C SER A 128 -32.99 25.51 20.44
N VAL A 129 -33.52 26.37 19.57
CA VAL A 129 -33.98 27.71 19.97
C VAL A 129 -35.22 27.50 20.81
N SER A 130 -35.12 27.71 22.13
CA SER A 130 -36.27 27.81 23.01
C SER A 130 -36.62 29.27 23.19
N ASN A 131 -37.73 29.70 22.59
CA ASN A 131 -38.42 30.94 22.94
C ASN A 131 -39.85 30.55 23.32
N GLN A 132 -40.13 30.47 24.63
CA GLN A 132 -41.41 30.80 25.27
C GLN A 132 -41.14 31.16 26.73
#